data_AF-A0A1I2E0R0-F1
#
_entry.id   AF-A0A1I2E0R0-F1
#
_cell.length_a   1.000
_cell.length_b   1.000
_cell.length_c   1.000
_cell.angle_alpha   90.00
_cell.angle_beta   90.00
_cell.angle_gamma   90.00
#
_symmetry.space_group_name_H-M   'P 1'
#
loop_
_entity.id
_entity.type
_entity.pdbx_description
1 polymer ?
#
loop_
_entity_poly.entity_id
_entity_poly.type
_entity_poly.pdbx_seq_one_letter_code
_entity_poly.pdbx_strand_id
1 'polypeptide(L)'
;MTYAGKIVVATATLAMLTGCKVDLSEITDEQLLRLLGDNTTPAQITTKTRECAQLMSGRAPDGADNMPQELRDQLIAECEATLTRRLSDESRNDTELTIEDFEREALAERIIELEAAQESALAARKRASDEEKREALRAELAEAIDRGDTLKVELQERRQALAPQCAKLKDMRSELKARDQTNSLFLKGLPFICGGSSSGPLDDKWEQLERFEQEAASFELPDRAGLGFVRIPEPPRVDLEEIDAQAGDVSEAVEAYQKALDALE
;
A
#
# COMPACT_ATOMS: atom_id res chain seq x y z
N MET A 1 -45.06 -93.22 11.89
CA MET A 1 -45.03 -91.80 12.31
C MET A 1 -44.65 -90.96 11.09
N THR A 2 -45.70 -90.47 10.42
CA THR A 2 -45.91 -89.11 9.92
C THR A 2 -44.75 -88.19 9.47
N TYR A 3 -44.95 -87.65 8.24
CA TYR A 3 -44.51 -86.36 7.63
C TYR A 3 -42.99 -86.16 7.33
N ALA A 4 -42.55 -85.34 6.38
CA ALA A 4 -42.99 -84.79 5.08
C ALA A 4 -41.96 -83.73 4.65
N GLY A 5 -41.94 -83.36 3.36
CA GLY A 5 -41.50 -82.05 2.85
C GLY A 5 -40.01 -81.96 2.46
N LYS A 6 -39.60 -81.84 1.19
CA LYS A 6 -39.76 -80.78 0.17
C LYS A 6 -38.96 -79.47 0.42
N ILE A 7 -38.15 -79.15 -0.60
CA ILE A 7 -37.83 -77.81 -1.17
C ILE A 7 -36.49 -77.13 -0.79
N VAL A 8 -35.62 -77.12 -1.82
CA VAL A 8 -34.64 -76.12 -2.30
C VAL A 8 -34.82 -74.69 -1.76
N VAL A 9 -33.74 -74.00 -1.39
CA VAL A 9 -33.40 -72.63 -1.85
C VAL A 9 -31.91 -72.37 -1.55
N ALA A 10 -31.13 -72.11 -2.59
CA ALA A 10 -29.88 -71.37 -2.52
C ALA A 10 -30.21 -69.87 -2.39
N THR A 11 -29.64 -69.19 -1.41
CA THR A 11 -29.61 -67.72 -1.38
C THR A 11 -28.24 -67.26 -0.90
N ALA A 12 -27.45 -66.84 -1.89
CA ALA A 12 -26.45 -65.81 -1.71
C ALA A 12 -27.12 -64.55 -1.15
N THR A 13 -26.52 -63.95 -0.12
CA THR A 13 -26.73 -62.54 0.28
C THR A 13 -25.36 -62.05 0.74
N LEU A 14 -24.65 -61.41 -0.17
CA LEU A 14 -24.52 -59.95 -0.30
C LEU A 14 -23.70 -59.33 0.84
N ALA A 15 -22.44 -59.05 0.48
CA ALA A 15 -21.65 -57.89 0.86
C ALA A 15 -22.23 -56.99 1.97
N MET A 16 -21.74 -57.18 3.19
CA MET A 16 -21.65 -56.08 4.15
C MET A 16 -20.49 -55.16 3.72
N LEU A 17 -20.75 -54.30 2.74
CA LEU A 17 -20.05 -53.02 2.64
C LEU A 17 -20.81 -52.05 3.53
N THR A 18 -20.67 -52.22 4.85
CA THR A 18 -20.87 -51.08 5.74
C THR A 18 -19.76 -50.10 5.40
N GLY A 19 -20.07 -49.10 4.57
CA GLY A 19 -19.17 -47.97 4.33
C GLY A 19 -18.77 -47.43 5.69
N CYS A 20 -17.50 -47.60 6.06
CA CYS A 20 -16.92 -46.82 7.13
C CYS A 20 -17.00 -45.38 6.64
N LYS A 21 -17.96 -44.62 7.16
CA LYS A 21 -17.97 -43.17 6.95
C LYS A 21 -16.60 -42.69 7.36
N VAL A 22 -15.93 -41.95 6.48
CA VAL A 22 -14.60 -41.41 6.75
C VAL A 22 -14.62 -40.71 8.10
N ASP A 23 -13.66 -41.03 8.94
CA ASP A 23 -13.51 -40.33 10.21
C ASP A 23 -13.01 -38.92 9.90
N LEU A 24 -13.88 -37.93 10.10
CA LEU A 24 -13.57 -36.54 9.82
C LEU A 24 -12.42 -36.02 10.70
N SER A 25 -12.11 -36.70 11.81
CA SER A 25 -10.97 -36.35 12.67
C SER A 25 -9.61 -36.68 12.05
N GLU A 26 -9.55 -37.58 11.06
CA GLU A 26 -8.32 -37.95 10.36
C GLU A 26 -7.95 -36.97 9.24
N ILE A 27 -8.92 -36.18 8.77
CA ILE A 27 -8.70 -35.15 7.75
C ILE A 27 -8.07 -33.94 8.43
N THR A 28 -7.02 -33.37 7.85
CA THR A 28 -6.37 -32.15 8.36
C THR A 28 -6.97 -30.89 7.73
N ASP A 29 -6.77 -29.74 8.38
CA ASP A 29 -7.22 -28.45 7.81
C ASP A 29 -6.48 -28.14 6.50
N GLU A 30 -5.21 -28.55 6.36
CA GLU A 30 -4.45 -28.37 5.12
C GLU A 30 -5.02 -29.19 3.95
N GLN A 31 -5.51 -30.41 4.21
CA GLN A 31 -6.20 -31.22 3.21
C GLN A 31 -7.54 -30.60 2.81
N LEU A 32 -8.31 -30.08 3.78
CA LEU A 32 -9.54 -29.33 3.48
C LEU A 32 -9.24 -28.07 2.65
N LEU A 33 -8.18 -27.33 2.98
CA LEU A 33 -7.76 -26.15 2.20
C LEU A 33 -7.29 -26.52 0.80
N ARG A 34 -6.62 -27.65 0.61
CA ARG A 34 -6.21 -28.12 -0.72
C ARG A 34 -7.41 -28.51 -1.58
N LEU A 35 -8.38 -29.21 -0.99
CA LEU A 35 -9.60 -29.64 -1.66
C LEU A 35 -10.52 -28.46 -2.00
N LEU A 36 -10.76 -27.58 -1.02
CA LEU A 36 -11.84 -26.60 -1.02
C LEU A 36 -11.38 -25.16 -1.24
N GLY A 37 -10.09 -24.90 -1.04
CA GLY A 37 -9.50 -23.59 -1.23
C GLY A 37 -9.49 -23.14 -2.69
N ASP A 38 -9.50 -21.83 -2.85
CA ASP A 38 -9.23 -21.20 -4.14
C ASP A 38 -7.77 -21.38 -4.58
N ASN A 39 -7.43 -20.82 -5.74
CA ASN A 39 -6.07 -20.88 -6.29
C ASN A 39 -5.19 -19.72 -5.78
N THR A 40 -5.56 -19.04 -4.69
CA THR A 40 -4.71 -17.99 -4.11
C THR A 40 -3.57 -18.61 -3.29
N THR A 41 -2.57 -17.79 -2.95
CA THR A 41 -1.46 -18.24 -2.09
C THR A 41 -1.33 -17.27 -0.91
N PRO A 42 -1.64 -17.70 0.33
CA PRO A 42 -2.12 -19.04 0.70
C PRO A 42 -3.57 -19.29 0.23
N ALA A 43 -3.91 -20.55 -0.06
CA ALA A 43 -5.26 -20.96 -0.50
C ALA A 43 -6.31 -20.68 0.57
N GLN A 44 -7.48 -20.19 0.16
CA GLN A 44 -8.54 -19.75 1.07
C GLN A 44 -9.88 -20.40 0.77
N ILE A 45 -10.61 -20.75 1.82
CA ILE A 45 -12.01 -21.10 1.70
C ILE A 45 -12.76 -19.83 1.35
N THR A 46 -13.41 -19.83 0.20
CA THR A 46 -14.21 -18.68 -0.23
C THR A 46 -15.57 -18.71 0.47
N THR A 47 -16.20 -17.54 0.59
CA THR A 47 -17.58 -17.43 1.11
C THR A 47 -18.54 -18.37 0.38
N LYS A 48 -18.43 -18.48 -0.95
CA LYS A 48 -19.23 -19.43 -1.75
C LYS A 48 -19.01 -20.90 -1.35
N THR A 49 -17.77 -21.27 -1.03
CA THR A 49 -17.44 -22.63 -0.60
C THR A 49 -18.03 -22.93 0.78
N ARG A 50 -17.95 -21.98 1.71
CA ARG A 50 -18.60 -22.03 3.02
C ARG A 50 -20.13 -22.14 2.89
N GLU A 51 -20.75 -21.32 2.05
CA GLU A 51 -22.19 -21.35 1.79
C GLU A 51 -22.65 -22.69 1.19
N CYS A 52 -21.86 -23.28 0.29
CA CYS A 52 -22.14 -24.62 -0.22
C CYS A 52 -22.08 -25.69 0.88
N ALA A 53 -21.11 -25.62 1.80
CA ALA A 53 -21.05 -26.56 2.93
C ALA A 53 -22.27 -26.41 3.86
N GLN A 54 -22.72 -25.16 4.11
CA GLN A 54 -23.95 -24.90 4.86
C GLN A 54 -25.16 -25.52 4.16
N LEU A 55 -25.37 -25.23 2.87
CA LEU A 55 -26.49 -25.74 2.09
C LEU A 55 -26.54 -27.27 2.04
N MET A 56 -25.40 -27.92 1.76
CA MET A 56 -25.30 -29.38 1.68
C MET A 56 -25.62 -30.06 3.02
N SER A 57 -25.20 -29.49 4.14
CA SER A 57 -25.51 -30.00 5.48
C SER A 57 -26.93 -29.71 5.96
N GLY A 58 -27.77 -29.10 5.12
CA GLY A 58 -29.14 -28.72 5.47
C GLY A 58 -29.25 -27.43 6.28
N ARG A 59 -28.14 -26.72 6.54
CA ARG A 59 -28.12 -25.40 7.19
C ARG A 59 -28.41 -24.29 6.19
N ALA A 60 -29.13 -23.26 6.62
CA ALA A 60 -29.31 -22.06 5.80
C ALA A 60 -28.02 -21.23 5.85
N PRO A 61 -27.53 -20.69 4.71
CA PRO A 61 -26.51 -19.66 4.71
C PRO A 61 -26.92 -18.44 5.53
N ASP A 62 -25.94 -17.72 6.07
CA ASP A 62 -26.22 -16.53 6.88
C ASP A 62 -27.08 -15.51 6.11
N GLY A 63 -28.23 -15.13 6.68
CA GLY A 63 -29.18 -14.20 6.06
C GLY A 63 -30.13 -14.81 5.02
N ALA A 64 -30.13 -16.13 4.84
CA ALA A 64 -30.95 -16.85 3.87
C ALA A 64 -32.22 -17.51 4.47
N ASP A 65 -32.63 -17.14 5.69
CA ASP A 65 -33.74 -17.80 6.42
C ASP A 65 -35.08 -17.84 5.66
N ASN A 66 -35.29 -16.93 4.71
CA ASN A 66 -36.51 -16.83 3.91
C ASN A 66 -36.32 -17.20 2.43
N MET A 67 -35.25 -17.94 2.11
CA MET A 67 -34.97 -18.34 0.73
C MET A 67 -36.06 -19.29 0.20
N PRO A 68 -36.66 -19.03 -0.98
CA PRO A 68 -37.62 -19.95 -1.59
C PRO A 68 -37.01 -21.33 -1.83
N GLN A 69 -37.79 -22.38 -1.60
CA GLN A 69 -37.31 -23.77 -1.72
C GLN A 69 -36.75 -24.09 -3.12
N GLU A 70 -37.41 -23.61 -4.17
CA GLU A 70 -36.96 -23.82 -5.56
C GLU A 70 -35.57 -23.22 -5.82
N LEU A 71 -35.27 -22.07 -5.22
CA LEU A 71 -33.96 -21.43 -5.33
C LEU A 71 -32.91 -22.18 -4.50
N ARG A 72 -33.29 -22.65 -3.31
CA ARG A 72 -32.43 -23.47 -2.46
C ARG A 72 -32.02 -24.77 -3.17
N ASP A 73 -32.98 -25.47 -3.77
CA ASP A 73 -32.73 -26.73 -4.47
C ASP A 73 -31.80 -26.53 -5.68
N GLN A 74 -31.94 -25.41 -6.40
CA GLN A 74 -31.02 -25.03 -7.49
C GLN A 74 -29.60 -24.80 -6.97
N LEU A 75 -29.44 -24.07 -5.86
CA LEU A 75 -28.13 -23.81 -5.27
C LEU A 75 -27.47 -25.09 -4.73
N ILE A 76 -28.25 -26.01 -4.14
CA ILE A 76 -27.75 -27.32 -3.72
C ILE A 76 -27.21 -28.08 -4.93
N ALA A 77 -27.96 -28.16 -6.04
CA ALA A 77 -27.49 -28.83 -7.25
C ALA A 77 -26.21 -28.20 -7.84
N GLU A 78 -26.08 -26.87 -7.78
CA GLU A 78 -24.84 -26.18 -8.18
C GLU A 78 -23.65 -26.49 -7.25
N CYS A 79 -23.91 -26.56 -5.95
CA CYS A 79 -22.92 -26.93 -4.95
C CYS A 79 -22.48 -28.38 -5.12
N GLU A 80 -23.41 -29.32 -5.33
CA GLU A 80 -23.12 -30.73 -5.64
C GLU A 80 -22.22 -30.84 -6.87
N ALA A 81 -22.56 -30.17 -7.97
CA ALA A 81 -21.76 -30.19 -9.19
C ALA A 81 -20.35 -29.61 -8.99
N THR A 82 -20.24 -28.57 -8.16
CA THR A 82 -18.95 -27.91 -7.85
C THR A 82 -18.09 -28.79 -6.96
N LEU A 83 -18.65 -29.35 -5.89
CA LEU A 83 -17.95 -30.21 -4.94
C LEU A 83 -17.55 -31.53 -5.59
N THR A 84 -18.45 -32.15 -6.36
CA THR A 84 -18.14 -33.37 -7.13
C THR A 84 -16.95 -33.16 -8.05
N ARG A 85 -16.88 -32.01 -8.74
CA ARG A 85 -15.74 -31.68 -9.61
C ARG A 85 -14.43 -31.58 -8.82
N ARG A 86 -14.45 -30.96 -7.63
CA ARG A 86 -13.27 -30.84 -6.76
C ARG A 86 -12.85 -32.20 -6.20
N LEU A 87 -13.82 -33.02 -5.79
CA LEU A 87 -13.60 -34.38 -5.30
C LEU A 87 -13.05 -35.32 -6.38
N SER A 88 -13.43 -35.11 -7.64
CA SER A 88 -12.90 -35.89 -8.78
C SER A 88 -11.50 -35.47 -9.24
N ASP A 89 -10.98 -34.34 -8.75
CA ASP A 89 -9.64 -33.86 -9.10
C ASP A 89 -8.61 -34.47 -8.14
N GLU A 90 -7.89 -35.50 -8.62
CA GLU A 90 -6.85 -36.21 -7.85
C GLU A 90 -5.72 -35.29 -7.35
N SER A 91 -5.52 -34.13 -7.98
CA SER A 91 -4.50 -33.16 -7.54
C SER A 91 -4.96 -32.33 -6.34
N ARG A 92 -6.27 -32.30 -6.07
CA ARG A 92 -6.90 -31.55 -4.98
C ARG A 92 -7.42 -32.47 -3.88
N ASN A 93 -7.98 -33.61 -4.27
CA ASN A 93 -8.58 -34.56 -3.36
C ASN A 93 -7.59 -35.66 -3.00
N ASP A 94 -6.75 -35.38 -2.01
CA ASP A 94 -5.92 -36.37 -1.31
C ASP A 94 -6.64 -36.97 -0.09
N THR A 95 -7.97 -36.80 -0.03
CA THR A 95 -8.84 -37.32 1.02
C THR A 95 -9.72 -38.43 0.50
N GLU A 96 -10.27 -39.25 1.40
CA GLU A 96 -11.29 -40.25 1.04
C GLU A 96 -12.72 -39.68 1.07
N LEU A 97 -12.88 -38.35 1.19
CA LEU A 97 -14.19 -37.71 1.26
C LEU A 97 -15.03 -37.99 0.01
N THR A 98 -16.32 -38.22 0.23
CA THR A 98 -17.32 -38.31 -0.83
C THR A 98 -18.32 -37.14 -0.75
N ILE A 99 -19.22 -37.04 -1.72
CA ILE A 99 -20.23 -35.97 -1.71
C ILE A 99 -21.18 -36.09 -0.51
N GLU A 100 -21.48 -37.32 -0.09
CA GLU A 100 -22.32 -37.62 1.07
C GLU A 100 -21.70 -37.14 2.39
N ASP A 101 -20.37 -37.00 2.46
CA ASP A 101 -19.74 -36.43 3.65
C ASP A 101 -20.05 -34.93 3.83
N PHE A 102 -20.34 -34.20 2.76
CA PHE A 102 -20.74 -32.79 2.82
C PHE A 102 -22.18 -32.58 3.33
N GLU A 103 -22.98 -33.64 3.40
CA GLU A 103 -24.28 -33.63 4.07
C GLU A 103 -24.14 -33.67 5.61
N ARG A 104 -22.94 -33.96 6.11
CA ARG A 104 -22.67 -34.06 7.56
C ARG A 104 -22.45 -32.68 8.15
N GLU A 105 -23.27 -32.35 9.14
CA GLU A 105 -23.19 -31.10 9.89
C GLU A 105 -21.79 -30.79 10.45
N ALA A 106 -21.10 -31.81 10.97
CA ALA A 106 -19.75 -31.66 11.53
C ALA A 106 -18.69 -31.22 10.50
N LEU A 107 -18.79 -31.66 9.23
CA LEU A 107 -17.86 -31.21 8.18
C LEU A 107 -18.15 -29.75 7.80
N ALA A 108 -19.43 -29.38 7.73
CA ALA A 108 -19.84 -28.00 7.47
C ALA A 108 -19.38 -27.04 8.58
N GLU A 109 -19.52 -27.41 9.85
CA GLU A 109 -18.98 -26.63 10.98
C GLU A 109 -17.50 -26.38 10.85
N ARG A 110 -16.73 -27.44 10.57
CA ARG A 110 -15.28 -27.32 10.42
C ARG A 110 -14.87 -26.40 9.26
N ILE A 111 -15.58 -26.45 8.12
CA ILE A 111 -15.34 -25.55 6.99
C ILE A 111 -15.63 -24.09 7.36
N ILE A 112 -16.69 -23.83 8.11
CA ILE A 112 -17.06 -22.49 8.59
C ILE A 112 -16.00 -21.95 9.57
N GLU A 113 -15.60 -22.76 10.55
CA GLU A 113 -14.58 -22.39 11.53
C GLU A 113 -13.23 -22.11 10.87
N LEU A 114 -12.86 -22.93 9.89
CA LEU A 114 -11.63 -22.76 9.13
C LEU A 114 -11.64 -21.47 8.29
N GLU A 115 -12.73 -21.15 7.61
CA GLU A 115 -12.88 -19.88 6.87
C GLU A 115 -12.82 -18.66 7.80
N ALA A 116 -13.52 -18.70 8.93
CA ALA A 116 -13.48 -17.63 9.93
C ALA A 116 -12.08 -17.45 10.53
N ALA A 117 -11.35 -18.55 10.77
CA ALA A 117 -9.97 -18.51 11.24
C ALA A 117 -9.04 -17.87 10.18
N GLN A 118 -9.24 -18.19 8.89
CA GLN A 118 -8.49 -17.58 7.80
C GLN A 118 -8.78 -16.07 7.66
N GLU A 119 -10.04 -15.66 7.72
CA GLU A 119 -10.44 -14.26 7.65
C GLU A 119 -9.82 -13.44 8.79
N SER A 120 -9.91 -13.97 10.03
CA SER A 120 -9.31 -13.34 11.21
C SER A 120 -7.79 -13.21 11.08
N ALA A 121 -7.11 -14.25 10.61
CA ALA A 121 -5.66 -14.23 10.38
C ALA A 121 -5.26 -13.22 9.30
N LEU A 122 -6.02 -13.11 8.20
CA LEU A 122 -5.80 -12.12 7.15
C LEU A 122 -6.02 -10.70 7.64
N ALA A 123 -7.10 -10.47 8.41
CA ALA A 123 -7.37 -9.17 9.01
C ALA A 123 -6.25 -8.76 9.97
N ALA A 124 -5.73 -9.68 10.78
CA ALA A 124 -4.59 -9.44 11.67
C ALA A 124 -3.32 -9.09 10.89
N ARG A 125 -2.99 -9.86 9.84
CA ARG A 125 -1.83 -9.59 8.97
C ARG A 125 -1.95 -8.24 8.27
N LYS A 126 -3.14 -7.91 7.77
CA LYS A 126 -3.38 -6.61 7.11
C LYS A 126 -3.19 -5.46 8.10
N ARG A 127 -3.73 -5.56 9.32
CA ARG A 127 -3.52 -4.55 10.37
C ARG A 127 -2.04 -4.39 10.74
N ALA A 128 -1.31 -5.50 10.87
CA ALA A 128 0.12 -5.45 11.15
C ALA A 128 0.89 -4.75 10.01
N SER A 129 0.64 -5.15 8.75
CA SER A 129 1.27 -4.52 7.58
C SER A 129 0.91 -3.04 7.43
N ASP A 130 -0.34 -2.67 7.73
CA ASP A 130 -0.77 -1.27 7.69
C ASP A 130 -0.08 -0.43 8.78
N GLU A 131 0.15 -0.99 9.98
CA GLU A 131 0.92 -0.29 11.02
C GLU A 131 2.41 -0.17 10.65
N GLU A 132 3.04 -1.23 10.14
CA GLU A 132 4.43 -1.16 9.66
C GLU A 132 4.60 -0.08 8.58
N LYS A 133 3.66 0.02 7.63
CA LYS A 133 3.68 1.08 6.61
C LYS A 133 3.52 2.47 7.19
N ARG A 134 2.71 2.64 8.24
CA ARG A 134 2.59 3.92 8.92
C ARG A 134 3.87 4.30 9.62
N GLU A 135 4.50 3.36 10.32
CA GLU A 135 5.76 3.63 10.99
C GLU A 135 6.83 4.05 9.98
N ALA A 136 6.89 3.38 8.82
CA ALA A 136 7.75 3.81 7.72
C ALA A 136 7.42 5.22 7.22
N LEU A 137 6.15 5.53 6.95
CA LEU A 137 5.73 6.87 6.50
C LEU A 137 5.96 7.96 7.55
N ARG A 138 5.83 7.65 8.85
CA ARG A 138 6.18 8.57 9.95
C ARG A 138 7.67 8.85 9.97
N ALA A 139 8.50 7.82 9.77
CA ALA A 139 9.95 7.97 9.69
C ALA A 139 10.35 8.80 8.46
N GLU A 140 9.76 8.54 7.30
CA GLU A 140 9.98 9.33 6.07
C GLU A 140 9.58 10.80 6.25
N LEU A 141 8.45 11.08 6.92
CA LEU A 141 8.05 12.46 7.24
C LEU A 141 9.06 13.14 8.16
N ALA A 142 9.52 12.45 9.21
CA ALA A 142 10.52 12.99 10.12
C ALA A 142 11.84 13.29 9.41
N GLU A 143 12.30 12.39 8.52
CA GLU A 143 13.49 12.60 7.70
C GLU A 143 13.31 13.78 6.72
N ALA A 144 12.13 13.90 6.10
CA ALA A 144 11.84 15.03 5.21
C ALA A 144 11.89 16.37 5.96
N ILE A 145 11.32 16.44 7.17
CA ILE A 145 11.38 17.62 8.04
C ILE A 145 12.83 17.95 8.40
N ASP A 146 13.62 16.98 8.85
CA ASP A 146 15.03 17.18 9.22
C ASP A 146 15.88 17.70 8.05
N ARG A 147 15.66 17.16 6.84
CA ARG A 147 16.29 17.67 5.62
C ARG A 147 15.86 19.10 5.28
N GLY A 148 14.59 19.43 5.49
CA GLY A 148 14.07 20.78 5.31
C GLY A 148 14.68 21.78 6.30
N ASP A 149 14.79 21.39 7.57
CA ASP A 149 15.40 22.21 8.63
C ASP A 149 16.90 22.44 8.34
N THR A 150 17.62 21.40 7.91
CA THR A 150 19.03 21.50 7.49
C THR A 150 19.17 22.48 6.32
N LEU A 151 18.37 22.30 5.26
CA LEU A 151 18.38 23.17 4.09
C LEU A 151 18.03 24.62 4.47
N LYS A 152 17.16 24.84 5.44
CA LYS A 152 16.80 26.17 5.94
C LYS A 152 17.99 26.90 6.52
N VAL A 153 18.75 26.22 7.37
CA VAL A 153 19.96 26.78 7.98
C VAL A 153 20.98 27.12 6.88
N GLU A 154 21.25 26.19 5.98
CA GLU A 154 22.22 26.38 4.89
C GLU A 154 21.85 27.50 3.92
N LEU A 155 20.57 27.66 3.60
CA LEU A 155 20.06 28.76 2.78
C LEU A 155 20.08 30.09 3.52
N GLN A 156 19.74 30.09 4.81
CA GLN A 156 19.75 31.29 5.63
C GLN A 156 21.15 31.89 5.72
N GLU A 157 22.18 31.06 5.95
CA GLU A 157 23.58 31.49 6.00
C GLU A 157 24.00 32.17 4.69
N ARG A 158 23.73 31.54 3.55
CA ARG A 158 24.04 32.08 2.22
C ARG A 158 23.29 33.37 1.93
N ARG A 159 22.00 33.43 2.27
CA ARG A 159 21.18 34.64 2.12
C ARG A 159 21.74 35.80 2.93
N GLN A 160 22.15 35.56 4.17
CA GLN A 160 22.76 36.57 5.03
C GLN A 160 24.12 37.04 4.50
N ALA A 161 24.92 36.15 3.92
CA ALA A 161 26.21 36.49 3.30
C ALA A 161 26.06 37.29 1.98
N LEU A 162 25.06 36.95 1.17
CA LEU A 162 24.81 37.55 -0.15
C LEU A 162 24.09 38.89 -0.08
N ALA A 163 23.13 39.05 0.84
CA ALA A 163 22.33 40.27 0.97
C ALA A 163 23.17 41.57 0.98
N PRO A 164 24.21 41.73 1.82
CA PRO A 164 25.01 42.96 1.84
C PRO A 164 25.82 43.15 0.55
N GLN A 165 26.28 42.07 -0.09
CA GLN A 165 27.04 42.16 -1.34
C GLN A 165 26.15 42.59 -2.51
N CYS A 166 24.96 42.02 -2.61
CA CYS A 166 23.98 42.43 -3.61
C CYS A 166 23.51 43.88 -3.40
N ALA A 167 23.33 44.33 -2.16
CA ALA A 167 23.02 45.72 -1.86
C ALA A 167 24.17 46.66 -2.28
N LYS A 168 25.40 46.35 -1.86
CA LYS A 168 26.60 47.10 -2.24
C LYS A 168 26.74 47.21 -3.77
N LEU A 169 26.52 46.11 -4.49
CA LEU A 169 26.61 46.07 -5.94
C LEU A 169 25.53 46.95 -6.62
N LYS A 170 24.31 47.00 -6.07
CA LYS A 170 23.24 47.90 -6.53
C LYS A 170 23.59 49.38 -6.30
N ASP A 171 24.20 49.70 -5.16
CA ASP A 171 24.66 51.05 -4.85
C ASP A 171 25.80 51.50 -5.77
N MET A 172 26.83 50.65 -5.93
CA MET A 172 27.95 50.90 -6.85
C MET A 172 27.48 51.07 -8.29
N ARG A 173 26.52 50.25 -8.73
CA ARG A 173 25.93 50.38 -10.06
C ARG A 173 25.21 51.72 -10.23
N SER A 174 24.50 52.19 -9.20
CA SER A 174 23.80 53.47 -9.22
C SER A 174 24.77 54.65 -9.23
N GLU A 175 25.85 54.57 -8.44
CA GLU A 175 26.92 55.55 -8.41
C GLU A 175 27.67 55.63 -9.75
N LEU A 176 28.08 54.47 -10.29
CA LEU A 176 28.77 54.41 -11.58
C LEU A 176 27.89 55.00 -12.68
N LYS A 177 26.58 54.72 -12.65
CA LYS A 177 25.63 55.30 -13.61
C LYS A 177 25.53 56.82 -13.48
N ALA A 178 25.69 57.38 -12.29
CA ALA A 178 25.69 58.83 -12.10
C ALA A 178 26.97 59.49 -12.65
N ARG A 179 28.11 58.79 -12.60
CA ARG A 179 29.44 59.32 -13.00
C ARG A 179 29.82 59.02 -14.47
N ASP A 180 29.53 57.82 -14.97
CA ASP A 180 29.81 57.36 -16.33
C ASP A 180 28.65 56.49 -16.84
N GLN A 181 27.70 57.10 -17.55
CA GLN A 181 26.52 56.41 -18.09
C GLN A 181 26.83 55.44 -19.24
N THR A 182 28.01 55.54 -19.84
CA THR A 182 28.42 54.76 -21.02
C THR A 182 29.24 53.53 -20.66
N ASN A 183 29.46 53.28 -19.36
CA ASN A 183 30.32 52.21 -18.91
C ASN A 183 29.86 50.82 -19.42
N SER A 184 30.81 50.04 -19.93
CA SER A 184 30.54 48.71 -20.49
C SER A 184 29.95 47.70 -19.50
N LEU A 185 30.13 47.92 -18.18
CA LEU A 185 29.58 47.05 -17.14
C LEU A 185 28.04 46.99 -17.16
N PHE A 186 27.36 48.03 -17.66
CA PHE A 186 25.90 47.99 -17.77
C PHE A 186 25.38 46.99 -18.81
N LEU A 187 26.20 46.60 -19.79
CA LEU A 187 25.84 45.59 -20.79
C LEU A 187 25.80 44.17 -20.21
N LYS A 188 26.57 43.91 -19.14
CA LYS A 188 26.61 42.61 -18.47
C LYS A 188 25.45 42.38 -17.49
N GLY A 189 24.83 43.46 -16.99
CA GLY A 189 23.79 43.38 -15.97
C GLY A 189 24.34 43.03 -14.57
N LEU A 190 23.44 42.84 -13.61
CA LEU A 190 23.82 42.29 -12.29
C LEU A 190 23.81 40.76 -12.36
N PRO A 191 24.63 40.06 -11.55
CA PRO A 191 24.51 38.63 -11.34
C PRO A 191 23.07 38.23 -11.00
N PHE A 192 22.61 37.10 -11.55
CA PHE A 192 21.21 36.67 -11.48
C PHE A 192 20.68 36.62 -10.04
N ILE A 193 21.48 36.10 -9.10
CA ILE A 193 21.14 35.99 -7.68
C ILE A 193 20.88 37.35 -7.01
N CYS A 194 21.49 38.44 -7.51
CA CYS A 194 21.24 39.81 -7.06
C CYS A 194 20.20 40.55 -7.91
N GLY A 195 19.81 39.97 -9.05
CA GLY A 195 18.82 40.47 -10.01
C GLY A 195 17.40 39.96 -9.79
N GLY A 196 17.21 38.98 -8.89
CA GLY A 196 15.90 38.48 -8.44
C GLY A 196 15.02 39.56 -7.79
N SER A 197 13.79 39.17 -7.44
CA SER A 197 12.68 39.99 -6.97
C SER A 197 13.05 41.15 -6.02
N SER A 198 12.15 42.14 -5.90
CA SER A 198 12.34 43.32 -5.05
C SER A 198 12.62 43.03 -3.56
N SER A 199 12.54 41.78 -3.13
CA SER A 199 12.61 41.35 -1.74
C SER A 199 13.99 40.81 -1.30
N GLY A 200 14.90 40.43 -2.21
CA GLY A 200 16.26 39.97 -1.85
C GLY A 200 16.79 38.74 -2.60
N PRO A 201 18.07 38.36 -2.38
CA PRO A 201 18.64 37.15 -2.96
C PRO A 201 18.01 35.89 -2.34
N LEU A 202 17.82 34.86 -3.17
CA LEU A 202 17.30 33.53 -2.78
C LEU A 202 15.85 33.49 -2.27
N ASP A 203 15.08 34.58 -2.40
CA ASP A 203 13.72 34.63 -1.85
C ASP A 203 12.77 33.58 -2.45
N ASP A 204 12.80 33.34 -3.76
CA ASP A 204 11.98 32.30 -4.38
C ASP A 204 12.25 30.90 -3.79
N LYS A 205 13.50 30.64 -3.37
CA LYS A 205 13.92 29.38 -2.74
C LYS A 205 13.47 29.35 -1.27
N TRP A 206 13.55 30.49 -0.60
CA TRP A 206 13.05 30.66 0.76
C TRP A 206 11.54 30.45 0.86
N GLU A 207 10.75 31.04 -0.04
CA GLU A 207 9.29 30.89 -0.10
C GLU A 207 8.87 29.43 -0.38
N GLN A 208 9.64 28.70 -1.19
CA GLN A 208 9.41 27.28 -1.42
C GLN A 208 9.63 26.47 -0.16
N LEU A 209 10.63 26.82 0.65
CA LEU A 209 10.91 26.15 1.90
C LEU A 209 9.84 26.45 2.96
N GLU A 210 9.39 27.69 3.08
CA GLU A 210 8.29 28.07 3.99
C GLU A 210 6.98 27.34 3.63
N ARG A 211 6.73 27.11 2.33
CA ARG A 211 5.59 26.32 1.88
C ARG A 211 5.72 24.86 2.28
N PHE A 212 6.90 24.27 2.10
CA PHE A 212 7.19 22.93 2.58
C PHE A 212 6.95 22.82 4.09
N GLU A 213 7.41 23.77 4.90
CA GLU A 213 7.19 23.77 6.35
C GLU A 213 5.70 23.79 6.71
N GLN A 214 4.89 24.59 6.01
CA GLN A 214 3.44 24.64 6.21
C GLN A 214 2.76 23.33 5.79
N GLU A 215 3.16 22.76 4.67
CA GLU A 215 2.65 21.48 4.18
C GLU A 215 3.00 20.36 5.17
N ALA A 216 4.26 20.28 5.62
CA ALA A 216 4.72 19.29 6.59
C ALA A 216 4.04 19.44 7.96
N ALA A 217 3.86 20.67 8.45
CA ALA A 217 3.20 20.92 9.73
C ALA A 217 1.70 20.58 9.75
N SER A 218 1.04 20.67 8.60
CA SER A 218 -0.38 20.33 8.43
C SER A 218 -0.62 18.90 7.94
N PHE A 219 0.44 18.13 7.73
CA PHE A 219 0.35 16.79 7.15
C PHE A 219 -0.08 15.76 8.20
N GLU A 220 -1.18 15.06 7.91
CA GLU A 220 -1.71 13.97 8.74
C GLU A 220 -1.74 12.65 7.97
N LEU A 221 -1.29 11.57 8.61
CA LEU A 221 -1.35 10.23 8.03
C LEU A 221 -2.78 9.65 8.12
N PRO A 222 -3.35 9.13 7.03
CA PRO A 222 -4.76 8.71 6.98
C PRO A 222 -5.04 7.42 7.77
N ASP A 223 -6.19 7.37 8.45
CA ASP A 223 -6.48 6.40 9.52
C ASP A 223 -6.54 4.91 9.14
N ARG A 224 -7.07 4.49 8.00
CA ARG A 224 -7.14 3.04 7.64
C ARG A 224 -7.20 2.73 6.15
N ALA A 225 -7.53 3.69 5.30
CA ALA A 225 -7.66 3.49 3.87
C ALA A 225 -6.69 4.43 3.13
N GLY A 226 -5.99 3.90 2.13
CA GLY A 226 -5.22 4.72 1.19
C GLY A 226 -3.72 4.90 1.48
N LEU A 227 -3.13 4.15 2.42
CA LEU A 227 -1.67 4.22 2.69
C LEU A 227 -0.81 4.00 1.45
N GLY A 228 -1.29 3.26 0.45
CA GLY A 228 -0.56 3.02 -0.81
C GLY A 228 -0.43 4.23 -1.74
N PHE A 229 -1.14 5.32 -1.48
CA PHE A 229 -1.11 6.55 -2.31
C PHE A 229 -0.69 7.78 -1.50
N VAL A 230 -0.28 7.59 -0.24
CA VAL A 230 0.20 8.69 0.59
C VAL A 230 1.53 9.17 0.03
N ARG A 231 1.61 10.47 -0.26
CA ARG A 231 2.84 11.13 -0.67
C ARG A 231 3.29 12.08 0.44
N ILE A 232 4.43 11.77 1.04
CA ILE A 232 5.07 12.62 2.03
C ILE A 232 5.51 13.93 1.34
N PRO A 233 5.25 15.11 1.92
CA PRO A 233 5.82 16.36 1.43
C PRO A 233 7.35 16.27 1.41
N GLU A 234 7.97 16.73 0.33
CA GLU A 234 9.43 16.74 0.19
C GLU A 234 9.96 18.16 0.27
N PRO A 235 11.12 18.39 0.90
CA PRO A 235 11.76 19.69 0.86
C PRO A 235 12.09 20.07 -0.59
N PRO A 236 12.14 21.39 -0.92
CA PRO A 236 12.45 21.84 -2.26
C PRO A 236 13.85 21.37 -2.67
N ARG A 237 14.00 21.01 -3.95
CA ARG A 237 15.31 20.67 -4.51
C ARG A 237 16.06 21.96 -4.79
N VAL A 238 17.06 22.23 -3.96
CA VAL A 238 17.90 23.43 -4.07
C VAL A 238 19.34 23.00 -4.24
N ASP A 239 19.95 23.48 -5.32
CA ASP A 239 21.35 23.23 -5.61
C ASP A 239 22.21 24.28 -4.90
N LEU A 240 22.84 23.87 -3.78
CA LEU A 240 23.69 24.75 -2.99
C LEU A 240 25.02 25.04 -3.69
N GLU A 241 25.52 24.14 -4.53
CA GLU A 241 26.75 24.35 -5.30
C GLU A 241 26.52 25.42 -6.38
N GLU A 242 25.35 25.41 -7.03
CA GLU A 242 24.95 26.47 -7.95
C GLU A 242 24.88 27.82 -7.23
N ILE A 243 24.31 27.87 -6.02
CA ILE A 243 24.24 29.10 -5.23
C ILE A 243 25.64 29.60 -4.86
N ASP A 244 26.54 28.70 -4.46
CA ASP A 244 27.92 29.05 -4.12
C ASP A 244 28.70 29.56 -5.35
N ALA A 245 28.47 28.97 -6.53
CA ALA A 245 29.02 29.48 -7.79
C ALA A 245 28.49 30.88 -8.12
N GLN A 246 27.18 31.11 -7.98
CA GLN A 246 26.57 32.43 -8.17
C GLN A 246 27.09 33.46 -7.14
N ALA A 247 27.43 33.05 -5.93
CA ALA A 247 28.09 33.92 -4.95
C ALA A 247 29.51 34.35 -5.39
N GLY A 248 30.22 33.48 -6.10
CA GLY A 248 31.46 33.80 -6.80
C GLY A 248 31.27 34.92 -7.82
N ASP A 249 30.26 34.79 -8.68
CA ASP A 249 29.94 35.81 -9.70
C ASP A 249 29.60 37.18 -9.07
N VAL A 250 28.96 37.19 -7.90
CA VAL A 250 28.70 38.42 -7.14
C VAL A 250 29.98 39.06 -6.66
N SER A 251 30.91 38.27 -6.12
CA SER A 251 32.19 38.76 -5.64
C SER A 251 33.01 39.37 -6.79
N GLU A 252 33.08 38.70 -7.94
CA GLU A 252 33.75 39.21 -9.13
C GLU A 252 33.11 40.50 -9.66
N ALA A 253 31.78 40.58 -9.65
CA ALA A 253 31.07 41.79 -10.06
C ALA A 253 31.37 42.97 -9.12
N VAL A 254 31.41 42.76 -7.80
CA VAL A 254 31.76 43.81 -6.83
C VAL A 254 33.15 44.38 -7.12
N GLU A 255 34.14 43.53 -7.38
CA GLU A 255 35.49 43.97 -7.73
C GLU A 255 35.53 44.76 -9.04
N ALA A 256 34.81 44.30 -10.07
CA ALA A 256 34.75 44.98 -11.35
C ALA A 256 34.12 46.38 -11.25
N TYR A 257 33.02 46.52 -10.50
CA TYR A 257 32.37 47.80 -10.26
C TYR A 257 33.23 48.75 -9.41
N GLN A 258 33.89 48.24 -8.35
CA GLN A 258 34.82 49.03 -7.55
C GLN A 258 35.95 49.58 -8.43
N LYS A 259 36.61 48.72 -9.21
CA LYS A 259 37.69 49.15 -10.11
C LYS A 259 37.26 50.20 -11.13
N ALA A 260 36.02 50.09 -11.64
CA ALA A 260 35.47 51.08 -12.57
C ALA A 260 35.22 52.43 -11.89
N LEU A 261 34.75 52.43 -10.64
CA LEU A 261 34.56 53.65 -9.84
C LEU A 261 35.89 54.32 -9.50
N ASP A 262 36.88 53.54 -9.07
CA ASP A 262 38.23 54.03 -8.74
C ASP A 262 38.92 54.66 -9.95
N ALA A 263 38.62 54.19 -11.17
CA ALA A 263 39.16 54.75 -12.41
C ALA A 263 38.53 56.12 -12.80
N LEU A 264 37.51 56.56 -12.08
CA LEU A 264 36.83 57.85 -12.28
C LEU A 264 37.23 58.90 -11.23
N GLU A 265 38.06 58.53 -10.24
CA GLU A 265 38.67 59.45 -9.26
C GLU A 265 39.96 60.08 -9.78
#